data_AF-A0A0T5Z7Y5-F1
#
_entry.id   AF-A0A0T5Z7Y5-F1
#
_cell.length_a   1.000
_cell.length_b   1.000
_cell.length_c   1.000
_cell.angle_alpha   90.00
_cell.angle_beta   90.00
_cell.angle_gamma   90.00
#
_symmetry.space_group_name_H-M   'P 1'
#
loop_
_entity.id
_entity.type
_entity.pdbx_description
1 polymer ?
#
loop_
_entity_poly.entity_id
_entity_poly.type
_entity_poly.pdbx_seq_one_letter_code
_entity_poly.pdbx_strand_id
1 'polypeptide(L)'
;MMDDGFIDLRLNRHAGEADEGFWPSFTDIMTVIMMIFLLAMVVLLIRNMELLEQLRTSIASEQEAMELVRSTGAENETLEDQLIAREHEISMLRLQLMRMEELQEQQEAAITSQRHQIGDLGREREGLETQLKQLGFERDDLNIRLERQVDLTKLQQAQMARQQTQINQQQSQLEQLLRDIQNLNEDMGRLSSRHSETLTEMENLRSAYADQGKALQQARSSDLLGQQELENLQTKFANLRIKYDRLVRPARTATGKYVVEVRYSKQDGNPQIDLKLPEQSHFRTISNEELEASLDEIKGAKGNKLYIKVIIPKNSGLSYNEAWGFTTRLHRKYDYYFQQEAKQQRIIEDEQPQTE
;
A
#
# COMPACT_ATOMS: atom_id res chain seq x y z
N MET A 1 33.51 -24.73 205.57
CA MET A 1 32.06 -24.91 205.77
C MET A 1 31.79 -26.35 205.31
N MET A 2 31.61 -27.33 206.21
CA MET A 2 30.51 -27.51 207.20
C MET A 2 29.21 -28.02 206.53
N ASP A 3 28.33 -28.90 207.05
CA ASP A 3 28.21 -29.87 208.21
C ASP A 3 26.87 -30.66 207.96
N ASP A 4 26.42 -31.79 208.55
CA ASP A 4 26.93 -32.95 209.34
C ASP A 4 25.76 -34.02 209.42
N GLY A 5 25.95 -35.28 209.91
CA GLY A 5 24.83 -36.18 210.29
C GLY A 5 25.13 -37.70 210.53
N PHE A 6 24.47 -38.34 211.53
CA PHE A 6 24.79 -39.67 212.15
C PHE A 6 23.57 -40.50 212.67
N ILE A 7 23.74 -41.81 213.06
CA ILE A 7 22.93 -42.75 213.96
C ILE A 7 23.18 -44.28 213.61
N ASP A 8 23.02 -45.37 214.41
CA ASP A 8 23.10 -45.79 215.85
C ASP A 8 23.04 -47.37 215.96
N LEU A 9 23.06 -48.04 217.15
CA LEU A 9 23.21 -49.51 217.36
C LEU A 9 22.38 -50.18 218.52
N ARG A 10 22.20 -51.52 218.46
CA ARG A 10 21.69 -52.47 219.51
C ARG A 10 20.23 -52.24 220.01
N LEU A 11 19.75 -53.09 220.92
CA LEU A 11 18.36 -53.06 221.43
C LEU A 11 18.29 -52.92 222.98
N ASN A 12 17.52 -51.92 223.44
CA ASN A 12 17.00 -51.70 224.81
C ASN A 12 17.87 -51.00 225.89
N ARG A 13 18.66 -49.98 225.51
CA ARG A 13 19.30 -48.98 226.40
C ARG A 13 20.36 -49.53 227.39
N HIS A 14 21.50 -50.12 227.00
CA HIS A 14 21.99 -50.66 225.73
C HIS A 14 21.89 -49.71 224.48
N ALA A 15 22.76 -48.74 224.17
CA ALA A 15 24.04 -48.20 224.71
C ALA A 15 25.38 -48.95 224.45
N GLY A 16 26.38 -48.27 223.84
CA GLY A 16 27.84 -48.44 224.08
C GLY A 16 28.81 -48.74 222.90
N GLU A 17 29.44 -47.69 222.33
CA GLU A 17 30.83 -47.45 221.78
C GLU A 17 31.72 -48.47 220.97
N ALA A 18 32.32 -47.95 219.85
CA ALA A 18 33.67 -48.13 219.20
C ALA A 18 34.18 -49.38 218.37
N ASP A 19 34.71 -49.11 217.14
CA ASP A 19 35.84 -49.72 216.35
C ASP A 19 35.78 -51.17 215.73
N GLU A 20 36.49 -51.64 214.65
CA GLU A 20 37.16 -51.13 213.38
C GLU A 20 37.59 -52.35 212.44
N GLY A 21 37.96 -52.21 211.13
CA GLY A 21 38.66 -53.27 210.32
C GLY A 21 38.81 -53.10 208.76
N PHE A 22 39.80 -53.75 208.09
CA PHE A 22 40.18 -53.50 206.65
C PHE A 22 40.84 -54.68 205.81
N TRP A 23 41.16 -54.42 204.51
CA TRP A 23 41.92 -55.18 203.44
C TRP A 23 41.30 -56.40 202.68
N PRO A 24 40.80 -56.18 201.43
CA PRO A 24 40.71 -57.16 200.30
C PRO A 24 41.19 -56.55 198.93
N SER A 25 41.28 -57.19 197.73
CA SER A 25 41.42 -58.59 197.22
C SER A 25 42.05 -58.56 195.78
N PHE A 26 41.71 -59.44 194.78
CA PHE A 26 42.33 -59.41 193.41
C PHE A 26 41.47 -59.81 192.17
N THR A 27 40.30 -60.46 192.30
CA THR A 27 39.67 -61.18 191.16
C THR A 27 39.03 -60.30 190.07
N ASP A 28 38.56 -59.09 190.41
CA ASP A 28 37.57 -58.34 189.61
C ASP A 28 38.14 -57.59 188.38
N ILE A 29 39.48 -57.51 188.26
CA ILE A 29 40.14 -56.73 187.19
C ILE A 29 40.17 -57.49 185.85
N MET A 30 40.17 -58.83 185.88
CA MET A 30 40.37 -59.65 184.66
C MET A 30 39.16 -59.63 183.71
N THR A 31 37.93 -59.57 184.27
CA THR A 31 36.67 -59.56 183.52
C THR A 31 36.51 -58.30 182.66
N VAL A 32 36.90 -57.13 183.22
CA VAL A 32 36.86 -55.82 182.55
C VAL A 32 37.74 -55.81 181.30
N ILE A 33 38.95 -56.35 181.39
CA ILE A 33 39.90 -56.44 180.27
C ILE A 33 39.32 -57.32 179.13
N MET A 34 38.66 -58.43 179.47
CA MET A 34 37.97 -59.29 178.50
C MET A 34 36.81 -58.57 177.78
N MET A 35 35.99 -57.81 178.52
CA MET A 35 34.89 -57.04 177.90
C MET A 35 35.39 -55.97 176.93
N ILE A 36 36.47 -55.26 177.25
CA ILE A 36 37.08 -54.27 176.35
C ILE A 36 37.57 -54.95 175.06
N PHE A 37 38.17 -56.14 175.17
CA PHE A 37 38.67 -56.88 174.00
C PHE A 37 37.54 -57.36 173.08
N LEU A 38 36.43 -57.85 173.64
CA LEU A 38 35.23 -58.22 172.86
C LEU A 38 34.59 -57.01 172.17
N LEU A 39 34.46 -55.88 172.86
CA LEU A 39 33.94 -54.63 172.25
C LEU A 39 34.81 -54.16 171.08
N ALA A 40 36.14 -54.18 171.25
CA ALA A 40 37.08 -53.82 170.19
C ALA A 40 36.96 -54.76 168.97
N MET A 41 36.80 -56.07 169.19
CA MET A 41 36.63 -57.06 168.11
C MET A 41 35.33 -56.84 167.33
N VAL A 42 34.21 -56.54 168.01
CA VAL A 42 32.92 -56.24 167.34
C VAL A 42 33.01 -54.98 166.48
N VAL A 43 33.61 -53.91 166.98
CA VAL A 43 33.81 -52.66 166.21
C VAL A 43 34.70 -52.90 164.98
N LEU A 44 35.75 -53.72 165.10
CA LEU A 44 36.58 -54.11 163.96
C LEU A 44 35.80 -54.91 162.91
N LEU A 45 34.89 -55.79 163.33
CA LEU A 45 34.05 -56.58 162.43
C LEU A 45 33.05 -55.72 161.66
N ILE A 46 32.36 -54.80 162.35
CA ILE A 46 31.45 -53.82 161.73
C ILE A 46 32.20 -52.99 160.68
N ARG A 47 33.36 -52.43 161.03
CA ARG A 47 34.13 -51.58 160.11
C ARG A 47 34.74 -52.36 158.94
N ASN A 48 34.99 -53.66 159.09
CA ASN A 48 35.37 -54.54 157.99
C ASN A 48 34.19 -54.78 157.03
N MET A 49 32.98 -55.00 157.57
CA MET A 49 31.76 -55.09 156.76
C MET A 49 31.46 -53.78 156.01
N GLU A 50 31.58 -52.62 156.67
CA GLU A 50 31.42 -51.29 156.04
C GLU A 50 32.39 -51.12 154.85
N LEU A 51 33.67 -51.50 155.01
CA LEU A 51 34.66 -51.43 153.93
C LEU A 51 34.38 -52.41 152.79
N LEU A 52 33.88 -53.62 153.09
CA LEU A 52 33.45 -54.58 152.07
C LEU A 52 32.20 -54.12 151.32
N GLU A 53 31.27 -53.43 151.99
CA GLU A 53 30.07 -52.86 151.38
C GLU A 53 30.40 -51.63 150.52
N GLN A 54 31.33 -50.78 150.96
CA GLN A 54 31.90 -49.67 150.16
C GLN A 54 32.64 -50.19 148.92
N LEU A 55 33.44 -51.26 149.04
CA LEU A 55 34.09 -51.88 147.87
C LEU A 55 33.08 -52.51 146.91
N ARG A 56 32.05 -53.21 147.42
CA ARG A 56 31.00 -53.80 146.57
C ARG A 56 30.17 -52.74 145.84
N THR A 57 29.80 -51.65 146.51
CA THR A 57 29.05 -50.55 145.88
C THR A 57 29.93 -49.76 144.90
N SER A 58 31.22 -49.60 145.17
CA SER A 58 32.18 -49.04 144.19
C SER A 58 32.32 -49.92 142.95
N ILE A 59 32.43 -51.25 143.10
CA ILE A 59 32.54 -52.18 141.95
C ILE A 59 31.22 -52.28 141.19
N ALA A 60 30.08 -52.27 141.89
CA ALA A 60 28.76 -52.28 141.25
C ALA A 60 28.53 -51.00 140.43
N SER A 61 28.84 -49.82 140.96
CA SER A 61 28.73 -48.55 140.22
C SER A 61 29.76 -48.42 139.09
N GLU A 62 30.95 -49.01 139.22
CA GLU A 62 31.92 -49.14 138.12
C GLU A 62 31.39 -50.06 137.01
N GLN A 63 30.72 -51.17 137.37
CA GLN A 63 30.08 -52.08 136.40
C GLN A 63 28.87 -51.43 135.72
N GLU A 64 27.99 -50.76 136.44
CA GLU A 64 26.87 -49.99 135.88
C GLU A 64 27.38 -48.87 134.94
N ALA A 65 28.45 -48.17 135.32
CA ALA A 65 29.08 -47.16 134.47
C ALA A 65 29.73 -47.77 133.22
N MET A 66 30.42 -48.92 133.33
CA MET A 66 30.97 -49.63 132.16
C MET A 66 29.89 -50.20 131.25
N GLU A 67 28.79 -50.74 131.79
CA GLU A 67 27.67 -51.25 130.99
C GLU A 67 26.94 -50.10 130.28
N LEU A 68 26.72 -48.97 130.95
CA LEU A 68 26.17 -47.76 130.33
C LEU A 68 27.10 -47.18 129.26
N VAL A 69 28.41 -47.09 129.51
CA VAL A 69 29.41 -46.65 128.51
C VAL A 69 29.48 -47.62 127.34
N ARG A 70 29.25 -48.92 127.56
CA ARG A 70 29.19 -49.92 126.48
C ARG A 70 27.88 -49.89 125.69
N SER A 71 26.74 -49.69 126.35
CA SER A 71 25.44 -49.60 125.66
C SER A 71 25.36 -48.31 124.85
N THR A 72 25.70 -47.17 125.46
CA THR A 72 25.80 -45.88 124.75
C THR A 72 26.92 -45.89 123.70
N GLY A 73 28.02 -46.62 123.93
CA GLY A 73 29.06 -46.85 122.94
C GLY A 73 28.53 -47.57 121.70
N ALA A 74 27.81 -48.68 121.87
CA ALA A 74 27.20 -49.43 120.77
C ALA A 74 26.03 -48.69 120.09
N GLU A 75 25.24 -47.94 120.86
CA GLU A 75 24.21 -47.03 120.32
C GLU A 75 24.85 -45.93 119.48
N ASN A 76 25.94 -45.30 119.95
CA ASN A 76 26.70 -44.32 119.18
C ASN A 76 27.31 -44.93 117.92
N GLU A 77 27.93 -46.12 118.01
CA GLU A 77 28.50 -46.85 116.85
C GLU A 77 27.43 -47.13 115.79
N THR A 78 26.25 -47.63 116.18
CA THR A 78 25.14 -47.88 115.25
C THR A 78 24.45 -46.60 114.74
N LEU A 79 24.55 -45.47 115.45
CA LEU A 79 24.10 -44.15 114.98
C LEU A 79 25.13 -43.51 114.05
N GLU A 80 26.43 -43.73 114.27
CA GLU A 80 27.53 -43.29 113.40
C GLU A 80 27.50 -44.04 112.07
N ASP A 81 27.33 -45.37 112.08
CA ASP A 81 27.08 -46.18 110.87
C ASP A 81 25.83 -45.69 110.09
N GLN A 82 24.73 -45.40 110.78
CA GLN A 82 23.53 -44.84 110.15
C GLN A 82 23.77 -43.44 109.58
N LEU A 83 24.53 -42.60 110.28
CA LEU A 83 24.89 -41.25 109.83
C LEU A 83 25.76 -41.33 108.58
N ILE A 84 26.80 -42.17 108.57
CA ILE A 84 27.66 -42.43 107.41
C ILE A 84 26.84 -42.95 106.22
N ALA A 85 25.92 -43.90 106.45
CA ALA A 85 25.03 -44.40 105.41
C ALA A 85 24.14 -43.29 104.82
N ARG A 86 23.58 -42.41 105.66
CA ARG A 86 22.77 -41.26 105.22
C ARG A 86 23.59 -40.18 104.54
N GLU A 87 24.81 -39.90 104.98
CA GLU A 87 25.73 -38.98 104.30
C GLU A 87 26.14 -39.53 102.93
N HIS A 88 26.32 -40.84 102.81
CA HIS A 88 26.55 -41.51 101.52
C HIS A 88 25.31 -41.45 100.61
N GLU A 89 24.09 -41.70 101.13
CA GLU A 89 22.85 -41.47 100.37
C GLU A 89 22.74 -40.02 99.87
N ILE A 90 23.01 -39.05 100.76
CA ILE A 90 22.97 -37.60 100.43
C ILE A 90 24.04 -37.25 99.39
N SER A 91 25.25 -37.82 99.45
CA SER A 91 26.31 -37.56 98.47
C SER A 91 25.96 -38.15 97.09
N MET A 92 25.39 -39.36 97.06
CA MET A 92 24.90 -39.99 95.83
C MET A 92 23.73 -39.24 95.22
N LEU A 93 22.76 -38.79 96.03
CA LEU A 93 21.64 -37.96 95.57
C LEU A 93 22.11 -36.59 95.06
N ARG A 94 23.07 -35.94 95.73
CA ARG A 94 23.72 -34.70 95.23
C ARG A 94 24.43 -34.92 93.90
N LEU A 95 25.14 -36.03 93.73
CA LEU A 95 25.81 -36.36 92.46
C LEU A 95 24.83 -36.68 91.34
N GLN A 96 23.69 -37.32 91.66
CA GLN A 96 22.59 -37.49 90.72
C GLN A 96 21.93 -36.16 90.34
N LEU A 97 21.70 -35.27 91.30
CA LEU A 97 21.16 -33.92 91.05
C LEU A 97 22.10 -33.10 90.16
N MET A 98 23.39 -32.97 90.51
CA MET A 98 24.37 -32.26 89.68
C MET A 98 24.45 -32.80 88.25
N ARG A 99 24.33 -34.13 88.06
CA ARG A 99 24.31 -34.75 86.73
C ARG A 99 23.01 -34.48 85.96
N MET A 100 21.87 -34.34 86.64
CA MET A 100 20.62 -33.93 86.02
C MET A 100 20.61 -32.43 85.68
N GLU A 101 21.21 -31.60 86.53
CA GLU A 101 21.43 -30.16 86.29
C GLU A 101 22.36 -29.94 85.08
N GLU A 102 23.50 -30.63 85.01
CA GLU A 102 24.41 -30.60 83.85
C GLU A 102 23.69 -31.04 82.55
N LEU A 103 22.90 -32.11 82.63
CA LEU A 103 22.13 -32.62 81.48
C LEU A 103 20.98 -31.68 81.08
N GLN A 104 20.38 -30.96 82.03
CA GLN A 104 19.40 -29.91 81.77
C GLN A 104 20.08 -28.69 81.11
N GLU A 105 21.21 -28.22 81.61
CA GLU A 105 21.97 -27.11 81.02
C GLU A 105 22.40 -27.43 79.58
N GLN A 106 22.88 -28.65 79.32
CA GLN A 106 23.17 -29.13 77.96
C GLN A 106 21.93 -29.15 77.06
N GLN A 107 20.76 -29.53 77.58
CA GLN A 107 19.50 -29.49 76.83
C GLN A 107 19.01 -28.05 76.58
N GLU A 108 19.15 -27.14 77.53
CA GLU A 108 18.81 -25.72 77.36
C GLU A 108 19.75 -25.03 76.37
N ALA A 109 21.04 -25.36 76.37
CA ALA A 109 22.00 -24.94 75.36
C ALA A 109 21.64 -25.49 73.95
N ALA A 110 21.21 -26.75 73.85
CA ALA A 110 20.76 -27.34 72.59
C ALA A 110 19.46 -26.67 72.08
N ILE A 111 18.47 -26.47 72.97
CA ILE A 111 17.19 -25.83 72.63
C ILE A 111 17.38 -24.37 72.24
N THR A 112 18.25 -23.62 72.93
CA THR A 112 18.57 -22.23 72.55
C THR A 112 19.29 -22.17 71.21
N SER A 113 20.26 -23.05 70.94
CA SER A 113 20.91 -23.17 69.63
C SER A 113 19.90 -23.47 68.51
N GLN A 114 19.02 -24.46 68.70
CA GLN A 114 17.95 -24.79 67.75
C GLN A 114 16.96 -23.63 67.53
N ARG A 115 16.61 -22.87 68.59
CA ARG A 115 15.77 -21.66 68.46
C ARG A 115 16.44 -20.57 67.61
N HIS A 116 17.76 -20.38 67.72
CA HIS A 116 18.49 -19.46 66.85
C HIS A 116 18.44 -19.94 65.39
N GLN A 117 18.76 -21.22 65.13
CA GLN A 117 18.69 -21.81 63.79
C GLN A 117 17.30 -21.69 63.15
N ILE A 118 16.22 -21.95 63.92
CA ILE A 118 14.83 -21.78 63.46
C ILE A 118 14.53 -20.29 63.15
N GLY A 119 15.06 -19.36 63.95
CA GLY A 119 14.94 -17.92 63.69
C GLY A 119 15.68 -17.48 62.42
N ASP A 120 16.89 -18.01 62.20
CA ASP A 120 17.71 -17.69 61.03
C ASP A 120 17.09 -18.26 59.74
N LEU A 121 16.67 -19.53 59.75
CA LEU A 121 15.90 -20.16 58.67
C LEU A 121 14.55 -19.47 58.43
N GLY A 122 13.93 -18.93 59.47
CA GLY A 122 12.72 -18.11 59.38
C GLY A 122 12.96 -16.84 58.55
N ARG A 123 14.03 -16.10 58.85
CA ARG A 123 14.43 -14.90 58.09
C ARG A 123 14.87 -15.24 56.66
N GLU A 124 15.56 -16.36 56.45
CA GLU A 124 15.91 -16.83 55.11
C GLU A 124 14.65 -17.14 54.28
N ARG A 125 13.69 -17.89 54.84
CA ARG A 125 12.40 -18.19 54.20
C ARG A 125 11.62 -16.92 53.86
N GLU A 126 11.57 -15.95 54.77
CA GLU A 126 10.91 -14.65 54.53
C GLU A 126 11.61 -13.85 53.42
N GLY A 127 12.95 -13.86 53.40
CA GLY A 127 13.76 -13.30 52.30
C GLY A 127 13.42 -13.94 50.95
N LEU A 128 13.45 -15.27 50.88
CA LEU A 128 13.08 -16.05 49.68
C LEU A 128 11.64 -15.79 49.25
N GLU A 129 10.69 -15.65 50.19
CA GLU A 129 9.29 -15.34 49.87
C GLU A 129 9.15 -13.93 49.25
N THR A 130 9.92 -12.94 49.73
CA THR A 130 9.95 -11.61 49.10
C THR A 130 10.60 -11.63 47.71
N GLN A 131 11.67 -12.41 47.51
CA GLN A 131 12.31 -12.58 46.20
C GLN A 131 11.38 -13.28 45.20
N LEU A 132 10.67 -14.34 45.61
CA LEU A 132 9.68 -15.01 44.75
C LEU A 132 8.54 -14.08 44.33
N LYS A 133 8.08 -13.19 45.23
CA LYS A 133 7.09 -12.15 44.89
C LYS A 133 7.65 -11.13 43.90
N GLN A 134 8.89 -10.66 44.10
CA GLN A 134 9.56 -9.73 43.18
C GLN A 134 9.73 -10.35 41.78
N LEU A 135 10.23 -11.58 41.69
CA LEU A 135 10.39 -12.32 40.42
C LEU A 135 9.04 -12.60 39.76
N GLY A 136 7.97 -12.81 40.52
CA GLY A 136 6.60 -12.89 40.00
C GLY A 136 6.16 -11.61 39.31
N PHE A 137 6.31 -10.46 39.98
CA PHE A 137 5.97 -9.15 39.40
C PHE A 137 6.84 -8.82 38.17
N GLU A 138 8.15 -9.11 38.20
CA GLU A 138 9.04 -8.91 37.06
C GLU A 138 8.65 -9.80 35.88
N ARG A 139 8.37 -11.09 36.12
CA ARG A 139 7.89 -12.04 35.10
C ARG A 139 6.59 -11.55 34.46
N ASP A 140 5.66 -11.02 35.24
CA ASP A 140 4.37 -10.58 34.71
C ASP A 140 4.48 -9.27 33.92
N ASP A 141 5.31 -8.31 34.34
CA ASP A 141 5.62 -7.12 33.54
C ASP A 141 6.38 -7.46 32.25
N LEU A 142 7.35 -8.38 32.30
CA LEU A 142 8.03 -8.91 31.11
C LEU A 142 7.05 -9.59 30.14
N ASN A 143 6.07 -10.35 30.66
CA ASN A 143 5.05 -11.00 29.84
C ASN A 143 4.13 -9.96 29.16
N ILE A 144 3.73 -8.91 29.88
CA ILE A 144 2.95 -7.77 29.34
C ILE A 144 3.76 -7.00 28.28
N ARG A 145 5.07 -6.81 28.48
CA ARG A 145 5.96 -6.19 27.47
C ARG A 145 6.08 -7.06 26.22
N LEU A 146 6.22 -8.37 26.38
CA LEU A 146 6.30 -9.33 25.27
C LEU A 146 5.01 -9.35 24.45
N GLU A 147 3.85 -9.37 25.09
CA GLU A 147 2.54 -9.32 24.42
C GLU A 147 2.38 -8.03 23.59
N ARG A 148 2.72 -6.87 24.17
CA ARG A 148 2.75 -5.58 23.45
C ARG A 148 3.73 -5.59 22.27
N GLN A 149 4.91 -6.19 22.41
CA GLN A 149 5.89 -6.30 21.32
C GLN A 149 5.39 -7.22 20.19
N VAL A 150 4.73 -8.31 20.53
CA VAL A 150 4.07 -9.21 19.57
C VAL A 150 2.98 -8.47 18.78
N ASP A 151 2.13 -7.68 19.45
CA ASP A 151 1.07 -6.92 18.79
C ASP A 151 1.60 -5.76 17.94
N LEU A 152 2.65 -5.06 18.37
CA LEU A 152 3.37 -4.09 17.54
C LEU A 152 3.95 -4.76 16.28
N THR A 153 4.48 -5.97 16.41
CA THR A 153 5.03 -6.75 15.29
C THR A 153 3.93 -7.19 14.32
N LYS A 154 2.77 -7.66 14.81
CA LYS A 154 1.59 -7.96 13.99
C LYS A 154 1.11 -6.71 13.22
N LEU A 155 1.07 -5.56 13.87
CA LEU A 155 0.65 -4.30 13.25
C LEU A 155 1.62 -3.86 12.15
N GLN A 156 2.93 -3.96 12.40
CA GLN A 156 3.97 -3.70 11.38
C GLN A 156 3.86 -4.67 10.20
N GLN A 157 3.68 -5.97 10.43
CA GLN A 157 3.47 -6.95 9.36
C GLN A 157 2.21 -6.65 8.53
N ALA A 158 1.10 -6.28 9.17
CA ALA A 158 -0.13 -5.89 8.48
C ALA A 158 0.05 -4.59 7.66
N GLN A 159 0.84 -3.63 8.14
CA GLN A 159 1.21 -2.43 7.39
C GLN A 159 2.09 -2.76 6.17
N MET A 160 3.12 -3.58 6.35
CA MET A 160 4.01 -4.03 5.26
C MET A 160 3.23 -4.79 4.18
N ALA A 161 2.30 -5.67 4.57
CA ALA A 161 1.44 -6.40 3.63
C ALA A 161 0.53 -5.46 2.81
N ARG A 162 -0.02 -4.41 3.44
CA ARG A 162 -0.78 -3.36 2.74
C ARG A 162 0.10 -2.57 1.77
N GLN A 163 1.30 -2.17 2.20
CA GLN A 163 2.26 -1.46 1.35
C GLN A 163 2.70 -2.30 0.15
N GLN A 164 3.00 -3.59 0.35
CA GLN A 164 3.32 -4.51 -0.76
C GLN A 164 2.14 -4.67 -1.73
N THR A 165 0.92 -4.75 -1.21
CA THR A 165 -0.30 -4.82 -2.05
C THR A 165 -0.45 -3.55 -2.90
N GLN A 166 -0.21 -2.37 -2.32
CA GLN A 166 -0.24 -1.09 -3.03
C GLN A 166 0.87 -1.01 -4.10
N ILE A 167 2.09 -1.46 -3.79
CA ILE A 167 3.21 -1.51 -4.77
C ILE A 167 2.85 -2.43 -5.94
N ASN A 168 2.31 -3.62 -5.68
CA ASN A 168 1.90 -4.58 -6.72
C ASN A 168 0.78 -4.00 -7.61
N GLN A 169 -0.17 -3.25 -7.02
CA GLN A 169 -1.21 -2.54 -7.77
C GLN A 169 -0.61 -1.44 -8.66
N GLN A 170 0.32 -0.63 -8.14
CA GLN A 170 0.99 0.42 -8.90
C GLN A 170 1.87 -0.15 -10.03
N GLN A 171 2.54 -1.29 -9.81
CA GLN A 171 3.30 -1.99 -10.86
C GLN A 171 2.37 -2.47 -12.00
N SER A 172 1.24 -3.10 -11.66
CA SER A 172 0.24 -3.52 -12.66
C SER A 172 -0.33 -2.35 -13.46
N GLN A 173 -0.60 -1.21 -12.80
CA GLN A 173 -1.03 0.04 -13.46
C GLN A 173 0.05 0.59 -14.40
N LEU A 174 1.33 0.61 -13.99
CA LEU A 174 2.43 1.06 -14.83
C LEU A 174 2.63 0.15 -16.05
N GLU A 175 2.54 -1.17 -15.88
CA GLU A 175 2.58 -2.09 -17.02
C GLU A 175 1.41 -1.87 -17.99
N GLN A 176 0.21 -1.61 -17.49
CA GLN A 176 -0.93 -1.30 -18.36
C GLN A 176 -0.68 -0.01 -19.15
N LEU A 177 -0.25 1.07 -18.47
CA LEU A 177 0.07 2.34 -19.14
C LEU A 177 1.19 2.19 -20.18
N LEU A 178 2.19 1.33 -19.94
CA LEU A 178 3.23 1.02 -20.92
C LEU A 178 2.68 0.29 -22.16
N ARG A 179 1.75 -0.67 -21.97
CA ARG A 179 1.04 -1.35 -23.08
C ARG A 179 0.15 -0.36 -23.85
N ASP A 180 -0.56 0.53 -23.16
CA ASP A 180 -1.41 1.55 -23.79
C ASP A 180 -0.58 2.58 -24.58
N ILE A 181 0.60 2.97 -24.10
CA ILE A 181 1.57 3.80 -24.83
C ILE A 181 2.13 3.07 -26.07
N GLN A 182 2.37 1.75 -26.00
CA GLN A 182 2.79 0.98 -27.18
C GLN A 182 1.68 0.95 -28.25
N ASN A 183 0.44 0.65 -27.85
CA ASN A 183 -0.72 0.66 -28.74
C ASN A 183 -0.93 2.03 -29.41
N LEU A 184 -0.85 3.12 -28.63
CA LEU A 184 -0.96 4.49 -29.15
C LEU A 184 0.15 4.84 -30.15
N ASN A 185 1.38 4.37 -29.95
CA ASN A 185 2.48 4.57 -30.91
C ASN A 185 2.25 3.76 -32.21
N GLU A 186 1.73 2.53 -32.12
CA GLU A 186 1.35 1.76 -33.32
C GLU A 186 0.24 2.45 -34.12
N ASP A 187 -0.82 2.92 -33.44
CA ASP A 187 -1.94 3.60 -34.10
C ASP A 187 -1.55 4.97 -34.68
N MET A 188 -0.66 5.72 -34.00
CA MET A 188 -0.04 6.92 -34.58
C MET A 188 0.80 6.60 -35.82
N GLY A 189 1.54 5.48 -35.82
CA GLY A 189 2.27 4.99 -36.97
C GLY A 189 1.34 4.64 -38.15
N ARG A 190 0.28 3.87 -37.88
CA ARG A 190 -0.76 3.52 -38.87
C ARG A 190 -1.45 4.77 -39.46
N LEU A 191 -1.80 5.73 -38.60
CA LEU A 191 -2.43 6.99 -39.01
C LEU A 191 -1.49 7.86 -39.86
N SER A 192 -0.20 7.90 -39.51
CA SER A 192 0.83 8.62 -40.29
C SER A 192 1.03 8.00 -41.68
N SER A 193 1.14 6.67 -41.78
CA SER A 193 1.21 5.96 -43.07
C SER A 193 -0.03 6.23 -43.92
N ARG A 194 -1.23 6.08 -43.34
CA ARG A 194 -2.49 6.36 -44.05
C ARG A 194 -2.59 7.81 -44.51
N HIS A 195 -2.08 8.76 -43.72
CA HIS A 195 -2.05 10.17 -44.15
C HIS A 195 -1.11 10.35 -45.36
N SER A 196 0.08 9.76 -45.33
CA SER A 196 1.00 9.75 -46.48
C SER A 196 0.38 9.14 -47.73
N GLU A 197 -0.32 8.00 -47.59
CA GLU A 197 -1.08 7.36 -48.68
C GLU A 197 -2.12 8.33 -49.26
N THR A 198 -2.97 8.95 -48.43
CA THR A 198 -3.98 9.91 -48.92
C THR A 198 -3.37 11.15 -49.58
N LEU A 199 -2.18 11.60 -49.17
CA LEU A 199 -1.47 12.69 -49.86
C LEU A 199 -0.98 12.26 -51.24
N THR A 200 -0.47 11.04 -51.39
CA THR A 200 -0.08 10.52 -52.72
C THR A 200 -1.30 10.28 -53.63
N GLU A 201 -2.43 9.82 -53.09
CA GLU A 201 -3.69 9.67 -53.83
C GLU A 201 -4.21 11.03 -54.33
N MET A 202 -4.16 12.07 -53.50
CA MET A 202 -4.57 13.43 -53.87
C MET A 202 -3.70 14.04 -54.98
N GLU A 203 -2.38 13.87 -54.96
CA GLU A 203 -1.51 14.38 -56.03
C GLU A 203 -1.66 13.56 -57.32
N ASN A 204 -1.87 12.24 -57.22
CA ASN A 204 -2.20 11.38 -58.38
C ASN A 204 -3.51 11.82 -59.05
N LEU A 205 -4.57 12.04 -58.27
CA LEU A 205 -5.86 12.58 -58.75
C LEU A 205 -5.68 13.96 -59.40
N ARG A 206 -4.90 14.85 -58.77
CA ARG A 206 -4.60 16.18 -59.30
C ARG A 206 -3.87 16.13 -60.65
N SER A 207 -2.91 15.23 -60.82
CA SER A 207 -2.25 15.02 -62.12
C SER A 207 -3.25 14.49 -63.16
N ALA A 208 -4.08 13.51 -62.81
CA ALA A 208 -5.10 12.96 -63.70
C ALA A 208 -6.10 14.03 -64.17
N TYR A 209 -6.56 14.92 -63.27
CA TYR A 209 -7.41 16.05 -63.65
C TYR A 209 -6.67 17.08 -64.53
N ALA A 210 -5.39 17.35 -64.29
CA ALA A 210 -4.60 18.24 -65.13
C ALA A 210 -4.44 17.69 -66.56
N ASP A 211 -4.19 16.38 -66.70
CA ASP A 211 -4.06 15.72 -68.01
C ASP A 211 -5.41 15.56 -68.72
N GLN A 212 -6.49 15.28 -67.98
CA GLN A 212 -7.85 15.33 -68.52
C GLN A 212 -8.22 16.74 -69.03
N GLY A 213 -7.79 17.79 -68.34
CA GLY A 213 -7.94 19.18 -68.77
C GLY A 213 -7.22 19.48 -70.09
N LYS A 214 -5.97 19.03 -70.23
CA LYS A 214 -5.20 19.12 -71.49
C LYS A 214 -5.91 18.38 -72.63
N ALA A 215 -6.35 17.14 -72.39
CA ALA A 215 -7.05 16.32 -73.38
C ALA A 215 -8.37 16.97 -73.83
N LEU A 216 -9.15 17.54 -72.91
CA LEU A 216 -10.38 18.27 -73.23
C LEU A 216 -10.11 19.53 -74.06
N GLN A 217 -9.06 20.29 -73.72
CA GLN A 217 -8.64 21.47 -74.49
C GLN A 217 -8.18 21.09 -75.90
N GLN A 218 -7.40 20.01 -76.03
CA GLN A 218 -6.96 19.50 -77.33
C GLN A 218 -8.14 19.01 -78.18
N ALA A 219 -9.08 18.25 -77.59
CA ALA A 219 -10.30 17.81 -78.26
C ALA A 219 -11.13 19.01 -78.77
N ARG A 220 -11.33 20.05 -77.95
CA ARG A 220 -12.01 21.29 -78.37
C ARG A 220 -11.29 22.00 -79.51
N SER A 221 -9.96 22.07 -79.49
CA SER A 221 -9.19 22.66 -80.60
C SER A 221 -9.31 21.86 -81.90
N SER A 222 -9.36 20.52 -81.81
CA SER A 222 -9.55 19.64 -82.97
C SER A 222 -10.97 19.74 -83.53
N ASP A 223 -11.99 19.92 -82.69
CA ASP A 223 -13.37 20.10 -83.10
C ASP A 223 -13.57 21.45 -83.81
N LEU A 224 -13.02 22.54 -83.26
CA LEU A 224 -13.02 23.86 -83.91
C LEU A 224 -12.30 23.84 -85.28
N LEU A 225 -11.16 23.16 -85.39
CA LEU A 225 -10.47 22.98 -86.67
C LEU A 225 -11.30 22.13 -87.65
N GLY A 226 -11.94 21.05 -87.18
CA GLY A 226 -12.83 20.22 -88.00
C GLY A 226 -14.06 20.98 -88.51
N GLN A 227 -14.64 21.86 -87.69
CA GLN A 227 -15.73 22.75 -88.10
C GLN A 227 -15.26 23.74 -89.18
N GLN A 228 -14.08 24.37 -89.01
CA GLN A 228 -13.49 25.26 -90.02
C GLN A 228 -13.15 24.54 -91.34
N GLU A 229 -12.64 23.30 -91.27
CA GLU A 229 -12.38 22.49 -92.47
C GLU A 229 -13.68 22.11 -93.19
N LEU A 230 -14.73 21.76 -92.44
CA LEU A 230 -16.05 21.41 -92.98
C LEU A 230 -16.74 22.61 -93.65
N GLU A 231 -16.69 23.78 -93.03
CA GLU A 231 -17.15 25.05 -93.61
C GLU A 231 -16.39 25.35 -94.91
N ASN A 232 -15.05 25.34 -94.87
CA ASN A 232 -14.21 25.54 -96.05
C ASN A 232 -14.52 24.53 -97.17
N LEU A 233 -14.87 23.28 -96.82
CA LEU A 233 -15.22 22.24 -97.76
C LEU A 233 -16.62 22.47 -98.36
N GLN A 234 -17.60 22.95 -97.57
CA GLN A 234 -18.90 23.41 -98.07
C GLN A 234 -18.73 24.57 -99.06
N THR A 235 -17.92 25.60 -98.73
CA THR A 235 -17.63 26.72 -99.64
C THR A 235 -16.96 26.23 -100.93
N LYS A 236 -16.04 25.26 -100.86
CA LYS A 236 -15.40 24.63 -102.04
C LYS A 236 -16.42 23.85 -102.89
N PHE A 237 -17.34 23.10 -102.28
CA PHE A 237 -18.40 22.38 -102.99
C PHE A 237 -19.40 23.33 -103.66
N ALA A 238 -19.83 24.40 -102.99
CA ALA A 238 -20.69 25.43 -103.59
C ALA A 238 -20.03 26.09 -104.82
N ASN A 239 -18.75 26.46 -104.70
CA ASN A 239 -17.98 26.99 -105.82
C ASN A 239 -17.76 25.98 -106.96
N LEU A 240 -17.59 24.69 -106.65
CA LEU A 240 -17.48 23.63 -107.65
C LEU A 240 -18.82 23.39 -108.37
N ARG A 241 -19.95 23.43 -107.65
CA ARG A 241 -21.31 23.36 -108.20
C ARG A 241 -21.56 24.48 -109.21
N ILE A 242 -21.21 25.73 -108.89
CA ILE A 242 -21.30 26.86 -109.84
C ILE A 242 -20.47 26.61 -111.11
N LYS A 243 -19.27 26.04 -110.99
CA LYS A 243 -18.42 25.70 -112.15
C LYS A 243 -19.02 24.56 -112.99
N TYR A 244 -19.60 23.56 -112.35
CA TYR A 244 -20.28 22.43 -113.00
C TYR A 244 -21.55 22.88 -113.74
N ASP A 245 -22.43 23.64 -113.09
CA ASP A 245 -23.66 24.16 -113.70
C ASP A 245 -23.35 25.10 -114.90
N ARG A 246 -22.25 25.86 -114.83
CA ARG A 246 -21.73 26.67 -115.95
C ARG A 246 -21.23 25.84 -117.13
N LEU A 247 -20.79 24.60 -116.92
CA LEU A 247 -20.30 23.67 -117.95
C LEU A 247 -21.42 22.84 -118.59
N VAL A 248 -22.41 22.42 -117.80
CA VAL A 248 -23.49 21.52 -118.24
C VAL A 248 -24.67 22.28 -118.87
N ARG A 249 -24.80 23.60 -118.65
CA ARG A 249 -25.85 24.41 -119.29
C ARG A 249 -25.77 24.39 -120.83
N PRO A 250 -26.91 24.31 -121.55
CA PRO A 250 -26.93 24.22 -123.01
C PRO A 250 -26.41 25.49 -123.68
N ALA A 251 -25.74 25.34 -124.82
CA ALA A 251 -25.12 26.45 -125.54
C ALA A 251 -26.13 27.58 -125.90
N ARG A 252 -25.71 28.84 -125.74
CA ARG A 252 -26.51 30.03 -126.05
C ARG A 252 -26.88 30.05 -127.54
N THR A 253 -28.16 29.83 -127.83
CA THR A 253 -28.66 29.52 -129.19
C THR A 253 -29.74 30.53 -129.61
N ALA A 254 -29.63 31.05 -130.84
CA ALA A 254 -30.58 31.99 -131.42
C ALA A 254 -31.78 31.31 -132.12
N THR A 255 -31.64 30.04 -132.49
CA THR A 255 -32.67 29.24 -133.16
C THR A 255 -33.96 29.17 -132.33
N GLY A 256 -35.10 29.55 -132.93
CA GLY A 256 -36.40 29.58 -132.23
C GLY A 256 -36.55 30.69 -131.17
N LYS A 257 -35.68 31.70 -131.16
CA LYS A 257 -35.74 32.86 -130.27
C LYS A 257 -36.20 34.12 -131.02
N TYR A 258 -36.75 35.08 -130.29
CA TYR A 258 -37.02 36.43 -130.79
C TYR A 258 -35.71 37.21 -130.75
N VAL A 259 -35.00 37.25 -131.89
CA VAL A 259 -33.69 37.89 -132.01
C VAL A 259 -33.87 39.39 -132.25
N VAL A 260 -33.38 40.19 -131.31
CA VAL A 260 -33.32 41.65 -131.43
C VAL A 260 -31.87 42.05 -131.67
N GLU A 261 -31.61 42.80 -132.74
CA GLU A 261 -30.28 43.32 -133.04
C GLU A 261 -30.14 44.74 -132.48
N VAL A 262 -29.11 44.97 -131.65
CA VAL A 262 -28.82 46.27 -131.05
C VAL A 262 -27.44 46.72 -131.51
N ARG A 263 -27.37 47.72 -132.37
CA ARG A 263 -26.11 48.36 -132.76
C ARG A 263 -25.75 49.44 -131.75
N TYR A 264 -24.46 49.54 -131.41
CA TYR A 264 -23.95 50.60 -130.56
C TYR A 264 -22.66 51.17 -131.12
N SER A 265 -22.61 52.50 -131.27
CA SER A 265 -21.48 53.27 -131.81
C SER A 265 -21.47 54.67 -131.21
N LYS A 266 -20.45 55.45 -131.54
CA LYS A 266 -20.21 56.81 -131.02
C LYS A 266 -19.81 57.68 -132.21
N GLN A 267 -20.66 58.63 -132.58
CA GLN A 267 -20.43 59.54 -133.70
C GLN A 267 -20.33 60.97 -133.16
N ASP A 268 -19.29 61.69 -133.58
CA ASP A 268 -19.00 63.08 -133.16
C ASP A 268 -19.04 63.26 -131.62
N GLY A 269 -18.53 62.26 -130.90
CA GLY A 269 -18.49 62.18 -129.44
C GLY A 269 -19.75 61.62 -128.77
N ASN A 270 -20.90 61.66 -129.44
CA ASN A 270 -22.20 61.28 -128.89
C ASN A 270 -22.49 59.78 -129.05
N PRO A 271 -23.09 59.10 -128.05
CA PRO A 271 -23.50 57.71 -128.16
C PRO A 271 -24.72 57.55 -129.08
N GLN A 272 -24.61 56.65 -130.06
CA GLN A 272 -25.67 56.29 -130.98
C GLN A 272 -26.04 54.81 -130.81
N ILE A 273 -27.32 54.56 -130.54
CA ILE A 273 -27.92 53.23 -130.46
C ILE A 273 -28.85 53.09 -131.67
N ASP A 274 -28.69 52.04 -132.47
CA ASP A 274 -29.68 51.66 -133.47
C ASP A 274 -30.29 50.29 -133.14
N LEU A 275 -31.61 50.25 -133.00
CA LEU A 275 -32.38 49.03 -132.75
C LEU A 275 -32.91 48.46 -134.06
N LYS A 276 -32.90 47.13 -134.18
CA LYS A 276 -33.61 46.40 -135.24
C LYS A 276 -34.38 45.23 -134.65
N LEU A 277 -35.70 45.29 -134.81
CA LEU A 277 -36.61 44.19 -134.52
C LEU A 277 -36.58 43.16 -135.66
N PRO A 278 -36.89 41.87 -135.39
CA PRO A 278 -36.87 40.83 -136.43
C PRO A 278 -37.93 41.04 -137.52
N GLU A 279 -38.96 41.84 -137.24
CA GLU A 279 -40.03 42.23 -138.16
C GLU A 279 -39.68 43.49 -138.99
N GLN A 280 -38.53 44.11 -138.75
CA GLN A 280 -38.06 45.33 -139.44
C GLN A 280 -36.86 45.02 -140.33
N SER A 281 -36.83 45.56 -141.55
CA SER A 281 -35.70 45.39 -142.48
C SER A 281 -34.47 46.22 -142.10
N HIS A 282 -34.71 47.46 -141.64
CA HIS A 282 -33.68 48.46 -141.35
C HIS A 282 -33.45 48.64 -139.84
N PHE A 283 -32.35 49.32 -139.50
CA PHE A 283 -32.06 49.77 -138.14
C PHE A 283 -32.68 51.16 -137.92
N ARG A 284 -33.30 51.38 -136.74
CA ARG A 284 -33.84 52.66 -136.29
C ARG A 284 -32.97 53.19 -135.14
N THR A 285 -32.42 54.38 -135.31
CA THR A 285 -31.72 55.09 -134.23
C THR A 285 -32.72 55.50 -133.13
N ILE A 286 -32.36 55.26 -131.88
CA ILE A 286 -33.17 55.51 -130.67
C ILE A 286 -32.28 55.92 -129.48
N SER A 287 -32.88 56.47 -128.42
CA SER A 287 -32.18 56.75 -127.15
C SER A 287 -31.94 55.49 -126.32
N ASN A 288 -31.11 55.57 -125.25
CA ASN A 288 -30.96 54.45 -124.31
C ASN A 288 -32.25 54.20 -123.51
N GLU A 289 -33.03 55.23 -123.22
CA GLU A 289 -34.30 55.10 -122.50
C GLU A 289 -35.36 54.43 -123.38
N GLU A 290 -35.44 54.80 -124.66
CA GLU A 290 -36.27 54.14 -125.67
C GLU A 290 -35.83 52.68 -125.89
N LEU A 291 -34.52 52.41 -125.89
CA LEU A 291 -33.97 51.05 -125.98
C LEU A 291 -34.41 50.20 -124.79
N GLU A 292 -34.21 50.69 -123.56
CA GLU A 292 -34.54 49.93 -122.36
C GLU A 292 -36.05 49.74 -122.23
N ALA A 293 -36.89 50.76 -122.51
CA ALA A 293 -38.34 50.62 -122.56
C ALA A 293 -38.81 49.58 -123.60
N SER A 294 -38.27 49.64 -124.83
CA SER A 294 -38.58 48.66 -125.88
C SER A 294 -38.19 47.25 -125.47
N LEU A 295 -37.00 47.08 -124.87
CA LEU A 295 -36.52 45.77 -124.43
C LEU A 295 -37.29 45.25 -123.21
N ASP A 296 -37.75 46.10 -122.28
CA ASP A 296 -38.61 45.71 -121.16
C ASP A 296 -40.01 45.28 -121.65
N GLU A 297 -40.61 45.97 -122.63
CA GLU A 297 -41.86 45.54 -123.28
C GLU A 297 -41.72 44.17 -123.97
N ILE A 298 -40.70 44.02 -124.83
CA ILE A 298 -40.43 42.75 -125.51
C ILE A 298 -40.09 41.64 -124.49
N LYS A 299 -39.45 41.98 -123.37
CA LYS A 299 -39.16 41.04 -122.29
C LYS A 299 -40.43 40.59 -121.58
N GLY A 300 -41.38 41.48 -121.34
CA GLY A 300 -42.72 41.12 -120.87
C GLY A 300 -43.45 40.19 -121.85
N ALA A 301 -43.47 40.55 -123.13
CA ALA A 301 -44.20 39.81 -124.16
C ALA A 301 -43.58 38.46 -124.57
N LYS A 302 -42.25 38.30 -124.48
CA LYS A 302 -41.52 37.11 -124.97
C LYS A 302 -40.71 36.35 -123.89
N GLY A 303 -40.51 36.92 -122.70
CA GLY A 303 -39.90 36.26 -121.54
C GLY A 303 -38.52 35.64 -121.81
N ASN A 304 -38.41 34.32 -121.63
CA ASN A 304 -37.18 33.55 -121.87
C ASN A 304 -36.95 33.16 -123.35
N LYS A 305 -37.73 33.73 -124.27
CA LYS A 305 -37.52 33.62 -125.73
C LYS A 305 -36.83 34.85 -126.34
N LEU A 306 -36.62 35.94 -125.60
CA LEU A 306 -35.82 37.09 -126.05
C LEU A 306 -34.32 36.72 -126.12
N TYR A 307 -33.68 37.03 -127.26
CA TYR A 307 -32.24 36.92 -127.51
C TYR A 307 -31.72 38.28 -128.00
N ILE A 308 -30.66 38.80 -127.37
CA ILE A 308 -30.06 40.09 -127.78
C ILE A 308 -28.74 39.89 -128.53
N LYS A 309 -28.72 40.31 -129.79
CA LYS A 309 -27.53 40.35 -130.65
C LYS A 309 -26.97 41.78 -130.64
N VAL A 310 -26.04 42.05 -129.73
CA VAL A 310 -25.31 43.33 -129.72
C VAL A 310 -24.30 43.34 -130.88
N ILE A 311 -24.27 44.42 -131.66
CA ILE A 311 -23.42 44.60 -132.84
C ILE A 311 -22.59 45.86 -132.65
N ILE A 312 -21.29 45.69 -132.43
CA ILE A 312 -20.32 46.78 -132.31
C ILE A 312 -19.57 46.85 -133.66
N PRO A 313 -19.78 47.89 -134.50
CA PRO A 313 -19.05 48.02 -135.75
C PRO A 313 -17.56 48.32 -135.50
N LYS A 314 -16.69 47.97 -136.45
CA LYS A 314 -15.23 48.15 -136.32
C LYS A 314 -14.83 49.62 -136.10
N ASN A 315 -15.56 50.54 -136.72
CA ASN A 315 -15.34 51.99 -136.60
C ASN A 315 -16.33 52.62 -135.59
N SER A 316 -16.61 51.93 -134.47
CA SER A 316 -17.64 52.33 -133.50
C SER A 316 -17.26 53.50 -132.61
N GLY A 317 -15.98 53.89 -132.51
CA GLY A 317 -15.55 54.98 -131.62
C GLY A 317 -15.70 54.68 -130.11
N LEU A 318 -15.97 53.44 -129.73
CA LEU A 318 -16.17 52.98 -128.35
C LEU A 318 -14.89 52.35 -127.78
N SER A 319 -14.61 52.59 -126.51
CA SER A 319 -13.62 51.81 -125.75
C SER A 319 -14.13 50.39 -125.45
N TYR A 320 -13.20 49.47 -125.15
CA TYR A 320 -13.54 48.11 -124.71
C TYR A 320 -14.48 48.11 -123.50
N ASN A 321 -14.24 48.99 -122.52
CA ASN A 321 -15.04 49.05 -121.29
C ASN A 321 -16.46 49.60 -121.54
N GLU A 322 -16.63 50.61 -122.39
CA GLU A 322 -17.96 51.09 -122.80
C GLU A 322 -18.74 49.99 -123.55
N ALA A 323 -18.10 49.34 -124.53
CA ALA A 323 -18.71 48.32 -125.36
C ALA A 323 -19.06 47.04 -124.58
N TRP A 324 -18.15 46.58 -123.72
CA TRP A 324 -18.37 45.44 -122.83
C TRP A 324 -19.43 45.76 -121.77
N GLY A 325 -19.34 46.92 -121.11
CA GLY A 325 -20.31 47.35 -120.10
C GLY A 325 -21.74 47.47 -120.66
N PHE A 326 -21.90 48.04 -121.86
CA PHE A 326 -23.18 48.09 -122.57
C PHE A 326 -23.70 46.67 -122.89
N THR A 327 -22.86 45.82 -123.49
CA THR A 327 -23.21 44.44 -123.85
C THR A 327 -23.63 43.62 -122.62
N THR A 328 -22.83 43.65 -121.56
CA THR A 328 -23.07 42.91 -120.31
C THR A 328 -24.26 43.46 -119.54
N ARG A 329 -24.54 44.77 -119.56
CA ARG A 329 -25.77 45.35 -118.99
C ARG A 329 -27.01 44.80 -119.69
N LEU A 330 -27.07 44.87 -121.02
CA LEU A 330 -28.19 44.35 -121.80
C LEU A 330 -28.37 42.84 -121.63
N HIS A 331 -27.27 42.08 -121.69
CA HIS A 331 -27.32 40.64 -121.53
C HIS A 331 -27.78 40.22 -120.12
N ARG A 332 -27.27 40.84 -119.05
CA ARG A 332 -27.73 40.55 -117.68
C ARG A 332 -29.17 41.00 -117.42
N LYS A 333 -29.62 42.15 -117.95
CA LYS A 333 -30.98 42.66 -117.73
C LYS A 333 -32.04 41.89 -118.53
N TYR A 334 -31.73 41.44 -119.76
CA TYR A 334 -32.76 40.96 -120.70
C TYR A 334 -32.53 39.57 -121.32
N ASP A 335 -31.29 39.15 -121.58
CA ASP A 335 -31.01 37.92 -122.34
C ASP A 335 -31.19 36.67 -121.47
N TYR A 336 -31.95 35.68 -121.97
CA TYR A 336 -32.38 34.53 -121.17
C TYR A 336 -31.19 33.71 -120.60
N TYR A 337 -30.05 33.68 -121.29
CA TYR A 337 -28.90 32.86 -120.93
C TYR A 337 -28.11 33.43 -119.75
N PHE A 338 -27.93 34.75 -119.74
CA PHE A 338 -27.15 35.45 -118.72
C PHE A 338 -27.99 35.81 -117.48
N GLN A 339 -29.31 35.95 -117.63
CA GLN A 339 -30.22 36.08 -116.49
C GLN A 339 -30.21 34.84 -115.56
N GLN A 340 -30.12 33.62 -116.12
CA GLN A 340 -30.05 32.39 -115.32
C GLN A 340 -28.76 32.35 -114.50
N GLU A 341 -27.63 32.71 -115.12
CA GLU A 341 -26.33 32.78 -114.46
C GLU A 341 -26.31 33.83 -113.31
N ALA A 342 -26.96 34.99 -113.50
CA ALA A 342 -27.09 36.00 -112.45
C ALA A 342 -27.99 35.56 -111.28
N LYS A 343 -29.00 34.72 -111.52
CA LYS A 343 -29.84 34.15 -110.45
C LYS A 343 -29.12 33.06 -109.66
N GLN A 344 -28.39 32.18 -110.35
CA GLN A 344 -27.62 31.09 -109.72
C GLN A 344 -26.50 31.62 -108.81
N GLN A 345 -25.91 32.78 -109.14
CA GLN A 345 -24.93 33.44 -108.26
C GLN A 345 -25.57 33.94 -106.97
N ARG A 346 -26.66 34.74 -107.07
CA ARG A 346 -27.31 35.34 -105.89
C ARG A 346 -27.87 34.32 -104.91
N ILE A 347 -28.49 33.25 -105.39
CA ILE A 347 -29.04 32.19 -104.51
C ILE A 347 -27.93 31.58 -103.63
N ILE A 348 -26.69 31.54 -104.10
CA ILE A 348 -25.54 30.99 -103.37
C ILE A 348 -24.79 32.08 -102.56
N GLU A 349 -25.00 33.37 -102.88
CA GLU A 349 -24.61 34.49 -102.01
C GLU A 349 -25.56 34.59 -100.79
N ASP A 350 -26.86 34.32 -100.98
CA ASP A 350 -27.87 34.26 -99.91
C ASP A 350 -27.80 32.93 -99.08
N GLU A 351 -27.27 31.83 -99.65
CA GLU A 351 -27.01 30.56 -98.94
C GLU A 351 -25.63 30.50 -98.24
N GLN A 352 -24.78 31.52 -98.38
CA GLN A 352 -23.56 31.62 -97.57
C GLN A 352 -23.90 32.15 -96.16
N PRO A 353 -23.37 31.52 -95.08
CA PRO A 353 -23.45 32.11 -93.75
C PRO A 353 -22.84 33.52 -93.76
N GLN A 354 -23.56 34.50 -93.21
CA GLN A 354 -22.95 35.79 -92.91
C GLN A 354 -21.99 35.59 -91.75
N THR A 355 -20.69 35.75 -92.02
CA THR A 355 -19.63 35.66 -91.02
C THR A 355 -19.62 36.94 -90.18
N GLU A 356 -20.21 36.87 -88.98
CA GLU A 356 -19.98 37.84 -87.88
C GLU A 356 -18.78 37.43 -87.01
#